data_AF-A0A2S8BAH1-F1
#
_entry.id   AF-A0A2S8BAH1-F1
#
_cell.length_a   1.000
_cell.length_b   1.000
_cell.length_c   1.000
_cell.angle_alpha   90.00
_cell.angle_beta   90.00
_cell.angle_gamma   90.00
#
_symmetry.space_group_name_H-M   'P 1'
#
loop_
_entity.id
_entity.type
_entity.pdbx_description
1 polymer ?
#
loop_
_entity_poly.entity_id
_entity_poly.type
_entity_poly.pdbx_seq_one_letter_code
_entity_poly.pdbx_strand_id
1 'polypeptide(L)' 'MGKPKVRDITPERRQLLKARIAQYSIDDFVTVFGNIRGSPFLRGDTGKHFCTFDWAMKKANFQKIIEGNYGD' A
#
# COMPACT_ATOMS: atom_id res chain seq x y z
N MET A 1 18.36 -6.78 -4.22
CA MET A 1 18.03 -5.38 -3.86
C MET A 1 16.78 -5.40 -2.99
N GLY A 2 16.83 -4.90 -1.75
CA GLY A 2 15.71 -4.96 -0.80
C GLY A 2 14.76 -3.78 -0.97
N LYS A 3 13.46 -3.99 -0.69
CA LYS A 3 12.46 -2.91 -0.69
C LYS A 3 12.85 -1.85 0.36
N PRO A 4 12.63 -0.55 0.10
CA PRO A 4 12.94 0.49 1.07
C PRO A 4 12.15 0.25 2.36
N LYS A 5 12.87 0.15 3.48
CA LYS A 5 12.26 -0.03 4.79
C LYS A 5 11.68 1.30 5.26
N VAL A 6 10.44 1.27 5.76
CA VAL A 6 9.88 2.43 6.47
C VAL A 6 10.63 2.55 7.81
N ARG A 7 11.51 3.54 7.91
CA ARG A 7 12.28 3.83 9.13
C ARG A 7 11.62 4.92 9.98
N ASP A 8 11.19 5.99 9.30
CA ASP A 8 10.64 7.18 9.94
C ASP A 8 9.20 7.43 9.46
N ILE A 9 8.32 7.74 10.41
CA ILE A 9 6.98 8.25 10.15
C ILE A 9 7.04 9.76 10.21
N THR A 10 7.35 10.38 9.08
CA THR A 10 7.34 11.85 8.92
C THR A 10 5.93 12.41 9.20
N PRO A 11 5.79 13.72 9.46
CA PRO A 11 4.47 14.34 9.63
C PRO A 11 3.48 14.03 8.50
N GLU A 12 3.97 14.01 7.25
CA GLU A 12 3.16 13.72 6.06
C GLU A 12 2.70 12.25 6.05
N ARG A 13 3.61 11.31 6.35
CA ARG A 13 3.26 9.89 6.50
C ARG A 13 2.26 9.67 7.61
N ARG A 14 2.43 10.36 8.74
CA ARG A 14 1.51 10.30 9.88
C ARG A 14 0.11 10.78 9.46
N GLN A 15 0.02 11.87 8.71
CA GLN A 15 -1.26 12.41 8.23
C GLN A 15 -1.96 11.42 7.28
N LEU A 16 -1.24 10.87 6.31
CA LEU A 16 -1.78 9.88 5.38
C LEU A 16 -2.26 8.62 6.12
N LEU A 17 -1.45 8.10 7.04
CA LEU A 17 -1.78 6.91 7.81
C LEU A 17 -2.99 7.14 8.71
N LYS A 18 -3.05 8.27 9.44
CA LYS A 18 -4.24 8.64 10.24
C LYS A 18 -5.50 8.71 9.38
N ALA A 19 -5.39 9.28 8.18
CA ALA A 19 -6.52 9.36 7.26
C ALA A 19 -6.98 7.99 6.74
N ARG A 20 -6.07 7.00 6.58
CA ARG A 20 -6.43 5.61 6.25
C ARG A 20 -7.04 4.87 7.44
N ILE A 21 -6.46 5.00 8.63
CA ILE A 21 -6.96 4.38 9.88
C ILE A 21 -8.37 4.88 10.22
N ALA A 22 -8.68 6.15 9.94
CA ALA A 22 -10.02 6.70 10.16
C ALA A 22 -11.07 6.20 9.16
N GLN A 23 -10.66 5.61 8.03
CA GLN A 23 -11.56 5.20 6.94
C GLN A 23 -11.73 3.69 6.83
N TYR A 24 -10.77 2.92 7.32
CA TYR A 24 -10.70 1.48 7.11
C TYR A 24 -10.38 0.74 8.42
N SER A 25 -10.94 -0.45 8.56
CA SER A 25 -10.69 -1.36 9.67
C SER A 25 -9.30 -2.01 9.58
N ILE A 26 -8.84 -2.64 10.66
CA ILE A 26 -7.58 -3.40 10.63
C ILE A 26 -7.63 -4.53 9.58
N ASP A 27 -8.79 -5.18 9.40
CA ASP A 27 -8.97 -6.27 8.43
C ASP A 27 -8.83 -5.77 6.98
N ASP A 28 -9.26 -4.54 6.71
CA ASP A 28 -9.04 -3.88 5.41
C ASP A 28 -7.55 -3.66 5.14
N PHE A 29 -6.76 -3.28 6.16
CA PHE A 29 -5.31 -3.18 6.02
C PHE A 29 -4.66 -4.54 5.78
N VAL A 30 -5.12 -5.59 6.48
CA VAL A 30 -4.67 -6.96 6.24
C VAL A 30 -4.96 -7.36 4.79
N THR A 31 -6.17 -7.07 4.30
CA THR A 31 -6.58 -7.32 2.91
C THR A 31 -5.69 -6.57 1.92
N VAL A 32 -5.45 -5.28 2.13
CA VAL A 32 -4.58 -4.46 1.26
C VAL A 32 -3.16 -5.02 1.20
N PHE A 33 -2.56 -5.37 2.35
CA PHE A 33 -1.22 -5.94 2.36
C PHE A 33 -1.18 -7.36 1.78
N GLY A 34 -2.28 -8.13 1.91
CA GLY A 34 -2.49 -9.39 1.21
C GLY A 34 -2.49 -9.22 -0.30
N ASN A 35 -3.26 -8.25 -0.82
CA ASN A 35 -3.33 -7.95 -2.25
C ASN A 35 -1.99 -7.47 -2.81
N ILE A 36 -1.24 -6.64 -2.07
CA ILE A 36 0.15 -6.26 -2.42
C ILE A 36 1.06 -7.49 -2.46
N ARG A 37 0.92 -8.42 -1.51
CA ARG A 37 1.72 -9.66 -1.49
C ARG A 37 1.35 -10.59 -2.64
N GLY A 38 0.09 -10.64 -3.06
CA GLY A 38 -0.39 -11.49 -4.15
C GLY A 38 -0.01 -10.99 -5.55
N SER A 39 0.07 -9.69 -5.75
CA SER A 39 0.26 -9.07 -7.07
C SER A 39 1.72 -8.99 -7.53
N PRO A 40 2.14 -9.68 -8.63
CA PRO A 40 3.46 -9.51 -9.22
C PRO A 40 3.78 -8.06 -9.61
N PHE A 41 2.77 -7.33 -10.10
CA PHE A 41 2.89 -5.92 -10.43
C PHE A 41 3.18 -5.06 -9.19
N LEU A 42 2.39 -5.17 -8.12
CA LEU A 42 2.60 -4.35 -6.92
C LEU A 42 3.89 -4.71 -6.19
N ARG A 43 4.32 -5.98 -6.25
CA ARG A 43 5.64 -6.40 -5.74
C ARG A 43 6.79 -5.82 -6.55
N GLY A 44 6.56 -5.42 -7.81
CA GLY A 44 7.58 -4.94 -8.74
C GLY A 44 8.30 -6.05 -9.50
N ASP A 45 7.72 -7.25 -9.56
CA ASP A 45 8.32 -8.41 -10.23
C ASP A 45 8.28 -8.25 -11.76
N THR A 46 7.35 -7.43 -12.26
CA THR A 46 7.09 -7.25 -13.70
C THR A 46 7.76 -6.01 -14.31
N GLY A 47 8.55 -5.22 -13.57
CA GLY A 47 9.28 -4.08 -14.16
C GLY A 47 9.71 -2.96 -13.20
N LYS A 48 9.81 -1.73 -13.73
CA LYS A 48 10.35 -0.53 -13.03
C LYS A 48 9.44 0.08 -11.97
N HIS A 49 8.17 -0.34 -11.91
CA HIS A 49 7.19 0.20 -10.96
C HIS A 49 6.90 -0.82 -9.86
N PHE A 50 6.97 -0.37 -8.61
CA PHE A 50 6.63 -1.18 -7.44
C PHE A 50 5.88 -0.32 -6.43
N CYS A 51 5.02 -0.97 -5.64
CA CYS A 51 4.24 -0.31 -4.62
C CYS A 51 5.16 0.16 -3.48
N THR A 52 5.23 1.48 -3.25
CA THR A 52 5.88 2.06 -2.05
C THR A 52 4.84 2.35 -0.97
N PHE A 53 5.28 2.47 0.28
CA PHE A 53 4.40 2.83 1.39
C PHE A 53 3.62 4.12 1.11
N ASP A 54 4.33 5.18 0.71
CA ASP A 54 3.72 6.49 0.44
C ASP A 54 2.72 6.45 -0.71
N TRP A 55 2.99 5.61 -1.72
CA TRP A 55 2.06 5.41 -2.83
C TRP A 55 0.82 4.66 -2.38
N ALA A 56 0.97 3.57 -1.60
CA ALA A 56 -0.13 2.75 -1.12
C ALA A 56 -1.09 3.53 -0.18
N MET A 57 -0.53 4.41 0.66
CA MET A 57 -1.33 5.16 1.65
C MET A 57 -2.14 6.33 1.05
N LYS A 58 -1.97 6.65 -0.25
CA LYS A 58 -2.84 7.61 -0.94
C LYS A 58 -4.25 7.03 -1.06
N LYS A 59 -5.27 7.84 -0.77
CA LYS A 59 -6.70 7.44 -0.78
C LYS A 59 -7.08 6.62 -2.03
N ALA A 60 -6.79 7.15 -3.22
CA ALA A 60 -7.16 6.50 -4.48
C ALA A 60 -6.43 5.16 -4.69
N ASN A 61 -5.18 5.04 -4.26
CA ASN A 61 -4.40 3.82 -4.45
C ASN A 61 -4.80 2.74 -3.44
N PHE A 62 -5.03 3.13 -2.18
CA PHE A 62 -5.54 2.24 -1.15
C PHE A 62 -6.87 1.60 -1.60
N GLN A 63 -7.80 2.42 -2.11
CA GLN A 63 -9.08 1.95 -2.66
C GLN A 63 -8.88 0.95 -3.81
N LYS A 64 -8.03 1.28 -4.79
CA LYS A 64 -7.75 0.36 -5.91
C LYS A 64 -7.15 -0.97 -5.45
N ILE A 65 -6.28 -0.95 -4.45
CA ILE A 65 -5.65 -2.16 -3.94
C ILE A 65 -6.68 -3.02 -3.21
N ILE A 66 -7.52 -2.45 -2.33
CA ILE A 66 -8.52 -3.23 -1.60
C ILE A 66 -9.60 -3.82 -2.53
N GLU A 67 -9.96 -3.11 -3.61
CA GLU A 67 -10.87 -3.60 -4.65
C GLU A 67 -10.26 -4.71 -5.52
N GLY A 68 -8.96 -5.01 -5.38
CA GLY A 68 -8.31 -6.07 -6.12
C GLY A 68 -7.92 -5.71 -7.56
N ASN A 69 -7.83 -4.42 -7.91
CA ASN A 69 -7.51 -3.96 -9.27
C ASN A 69 -6.12 -4.38 -9.80
N TYR A 70 -5.32 -5.06 -8.98
CA TYR A 70 -3.99 -5.54 -9.30
C TYR A 70 -3.82 -7.04 -8.99
N GLY A 71 -4.92 -7.75 -8.73
CA GLY A 71 -4.93 -9.21 -8.63
C GLY A 71 -4.95 -9.81 -10.02
N ASP A 72 -3.77 -10.18 -10.51
CA ASP A 72 -3.59 -11.10 -11.65
C ASP A 72 -3.46 -12.54 -11.13
#